data_AF-A0A961ZBY3-F1
#
_entry.id   AF-A0A961ZBY3-F1
#
_cell.length_a   1.000
_cell.length_b   1.000
_cell.length_c   1.000
_cell.angle_alpha   90.00
_cell.angle_beta   90.00
_cell.angle_gamma   90.00
#
_symmetry.space_group_name_H-M   'P 1'
#
loop_
_entity.id
_entity.type
_entity.pdbx_description
1 polymer ?
#
loop_
_entity_poly.entity_id
_entity_poly.type
_entity_poly.pdbx_seq_one_letter_code
_entity_poly.pdbx_strand_id
1 'polypeptide(L)' 'MADLPAHMDPKNSFQGLILTLQQFWANQGCVILQPYDMQMGAGTSHVATALRALGPKPWNAAYVQPSR' A
#
# COMPACT_ATOMS: atom_id res chain seq x y z
N MET A 1 -15.60 25.02 6.66
CA MET A 1 -14.34 24.39 6.18
C MET A 1 -13.62 25.47 5.41
N ALA A 2 -12.41 25.85 5.81
CA ALA A 2 -11.66 26.87 5.10
C ALA A 2 -11.33 26.37 3.68
N ASP A 3 -11.60 27.19 2.66
CA ASP A 3 -11.16 26.94 1.29
C ASP A 3 -9.63 27.02 1.24
N LEU A 4 -8.98 25.87 1.44
CA LEU A 4 -7.56 25.73 1.23
C LEU A 4 -7.26 25.78 -0.28
N PRO A 5 -6.17 26.42 -0.72
CA PRO A 5 -5.71 26.33 -2.11
C PRO A 5 -5.59 24.86 -2.55
N ALA A 6 -5.85 24.56 -3.83
CA ALA A 6 -5.87 23.17 -4.32
C ALA A 6 -4.57 22.38 -4.04
N HIS A 7 -3.42 23.05 -4.00
CA HIS A 7 -2.13 22.43 -3.67
C HIS A 7 -1.96 22.07 -2.18
N MET A 8 -2.87 22.52 -1.31
CA MET A 8 -2.94 22.22 0.12
C MET A 8 -4.10 21.26 0.47
N ASP A 9 -4.82 20.74 -0.53
CA ASP A 9 -5.83 19.70 -0.29
C ASP A 9 -5.13 18.46 0.33
N PRO A 10 -5.54 17.99 1.52
CA PRO A 10 -4.99 16.78 2.13
C PRO A 10 -5.02 15.54 1.23
N LYS A 11 -5.96 15.45 0.29
CA LYS A 11 -6.01 14.37 -0.71
C LYS A 11 -4.81 14.38 -1.66
N ASN A 12 -4.26 15.56 -1.93
CA ASN A 12 -3.09 15.73 -2.78
C ASN A 12 -1.76 15.54 -2.03
N SER A 13 -1.81 15.28 -0.71
CA SER A 13 -0.62 14.95 0.08
C SER A 13 -0.09 13.55 -0.21
N PHE A 14 1.16 13.26 0.17
CA PHE A 14 1.73 11.91 0.07
C PHE A 14 0.92 10.87 0.86
N GLN A 15 0.43 11.25 2.05
CA GLN A 15 -0.48 10.40 2.84
C GLN A 15 -1.82 10.21 2.10
N GLY A 16 -2.35 11.26 1.48
CA GLY A 16 -3.56 11.20 0.66
C GLY A 16 -3.42 10.23 -0.52
N LEU A 17 -2.27 10.25 -1.20
CA LEU A 17 -1.93 9.30 -2.26
C LEU A 17 -1.89 7.85 -1.72
N ILE A 18 -1.21 7.61 -0.60
CA ILE A 18 -1.14 6.28 0.03
C ILE A 18 -2.55 5.77 0.36
N LEU A 19 -3.38 6.58 1.02
CA LEU A 19 -4.74 6.21 1.40
C LEU A 19 -5.62 5.97 0.17
N THR A 20 -5.45 6.75 -0.90
CA THR A 20 -6.17 6.56 -2.16
C THR A 20 -5.85 5.22 -2.81
N LEU A 21 -4.56 4.84 -2.86
CA LEU A 21 -4.13 3.56 -3.40
C LEU A 21 -4.61 2.39 -2.54
N GLN A 22 -4.53 2.50 -1.21
CA GLN A 22 -5.05 1.49 -0.29
C GLN A 22 -6.55 1.28 -0.50
N GLN A 23 -7.33 2.36 -0.61
CA GLN A 23 -8.77 2.27 -0.86
C GLN A 23 -9.08 1.66 -2.23
N PHE A 24 -8.36 2.07 -3.27
CA PHE A 24 -8.52 1.51 -4.61
C PHE A 24 -8.31 -0.01 -4.60
N TRP A 25 -7.21 -0.49 -4.04
CA TRP A 25 -6.90 -1.93 -4.03
C TRP A 25 -7.82 -2.71 -3.08
N ALA A 26 -8.25 -2.13 -1.97
CA ALA A 26 -9.27 -2.73 -1.11
C ALA A 26 -10.57 -2.98 -1.90
N ASN A 27 -11.00 -2.01 -2.72
CA ASN A 27 -12.17 -2.15 -3.59
C ASN A 27 -11.98 -3.21 -4.69
N GLN A 28 -10.74 -3.51 -5.09
CA GLN A 28 -10.40 -4.60 -6.01
C GLN A 28 -10.27 -5.96 -5.31
N GLY A 29 -10.57 -6.05 -4.02
CA GLY A 29 -10.50 -7.28 -3.24
C GLY A 29 -9.11 -7.64 -2.72
N CYS A 30 -8.18 -6.67 -2.66
CA CYS A 30 -6.89 -6.87 -2.00
C CYS A 30 -7.02 -6.73 -0.48
N VAL A 31 -6.36 -7.60 0.26
CA VAL A 31 -6.11 -7.37 1.69
C VAL A 31 -5.06 -6.26 1.85
N ILE A 32 -5.34 -5.28 2.71
CA ILE A 32 -4.41 -4.19 3.00
C ILE A 32 -3.53 -4.57 4.19
N LEU A 33 -2.24 -4.78 3.95
CA LEU A 33 -1.27 -5.21 4.97
C LEU A 33 -0.43 -4.05 5.47
N GLN A 34 0.11 -4.21 6.69
CA GLN A 34 1.07 -3.29 7.25
C GLN A 34 2.48 -3.56 6.69
N PRO A 35 3.36 -2.53 6.66
CA PRO A 35 4.75 -2.72 6.28
C PRO A 35 5.46 -3.75 7.15
N TYR A 36 6.43 -4.45 6.58
CA TYR A 36 7.26 -5.36 7.36
C TYR A 36 8.33 -4.59 8.14
N ASP A 37 8.60 -5.04 9.37
CA ASP A 37 9.47 -4.40 10.35
C ASP A 37 10.97 -4.67 10.15
N MET A 38 11.34 -5.31 9.03
CA MET A 38 12.73 -5.57 8.62
C MET A 38 13.12 -4.75 7.37
N GLN A 39 14.42 -4.44 7.28
CA GLN A 39 14.98 -3.76 6.11
C GLN A 39 14.92 -4.67 4.88
N MET A 40 14.38 -4.14 3.78
CA MET A 40 14.25 -4.83 2.51
C MET A 40 14.45 -3.84 1.36
N GLY A 41 15.01 -4.32 0.24
CA GLY A 41 15.26 -3.48 -0.94
C GLY A 41 14.03 -3.25 -1.83
N ALA A 42 12.99 -4.08 -1.67
CA ALA A 42 11.72 -3.95 -2.40
C ALA A 42 10.59 -4.70 -1.68
N GLY A 43 9.35 -4.34 -1.98
CA GLY A 43 8.16 -5.08 -1.54
C GLY A 43 8.15 -6.55 -1.99
N THR A 44 8.84 -6.91 -3.07
CA THR A 44 8.95 -8.30 -3.53
C THR A 44 9.56 -9.24 -2.49
N SER A 45 10.45 -8.74 -1.62
CA SER A 45 11.05 -9.50 -0.52
C SER A 45 10.13 -9.65 0.69
N HIS A 46 9.00 -8.93 0.74
CA HIS A 46 8.01 -9.05 1.81
C HIS A 46 7.43 -10.47 1.83
N VAL A 47 7.27 -11.06 3.02
CA VAL A 47 6.77 -12.45 3.17
C VAL A 47 5.39 -12.66 2.55
N ALA A 48 4.52 -11.64 2.63
CA ALA A 48 3.22 -11.62 1.98
C ALA A 48 3.26 -11.58 0.43
N THR A 49 4.42 -11.43 -0.18
CA THR A 49 4.63 -11.57 -1.62
C THR A 49 5.48 -12.80 -1.92
N ALA A 50 6.72 -12.86 -1.42
CA ALA A 50 7.68 -13.92 -1.74
C ALA A 50 7.13 -15.33 -1.45
N LEU A 51 6.55 -15.54 -0.26
CA LEU A 51 6.04 -16.86 0.12
C LEU A 51 4.63 -17.13 -0.42
N ARG A 52 3.81 -16.09 -0.53
CA ARG A 52 2.41 -16.22 -0.99
C ARG A 52 2.31 -16.49 -2.49
N ALA A 53 3.29 -16.08 -3.28
CA ALA A 53 3.35 -16.35 -4.72
C ALA A 53 3.58 -17.84 -5.05
N LEU A 54 4.11 -18.64 -4.11
CA LEU A 54 4.45 -20.04 -4.33
C LEU A 54 3.25 -21.00 -4.17
N GLY A 55 2.19 -20.56 -3.48
CA GLY A 55 1.05 -21.40 -3.18
C GLY A 55 0.03 -21.45 -4.32
N PRO A 56 -0.77 -22.54 -4.44
CA PRO A 56 -1.83 -22.65 -5.44
C PRO A 56 -3.06 -21.79 -5.12
N LYS A 57 -3.12 -21.20 -3.92
CA LYS A 57 -4.27 -20.42 -3.45
C LYS A 57 -4.18 -18.98 -3.99
N PRO A 58 -5.27 -18.46 -4.59
CA PRO A 58 -5.32 -17.05 -4.99
C PRO A 58 -4.95 -16.11 -3.84
N TRP A 59 -4.23 -15.04 -4.16
CA TRP A 59 -3.76 -14.08 -3.19
C TRP A 59 -3.68 -12.68 -3.79
N ASN A 60 -4.54 -11.78 -3.28
CA ASN A 60 -4.58 -10.38 -3.67
C ASN A 60 -4.23 -9.55 -2.42
N ALA A 61 -3.09 -8.87 -2.43
CA ALA A 61 -2.65 -8.05 -1.31
C ALA A 61 -2.04 -6.73 -1.81
N ALA A 62 -2.23 -5.67 -1.04
CA ALA A 62 -1.61 -4.37 -1.26
C ALA A 62 -1.08 -3.83 0.08
N TYR A 63 0.07 -3.17 0.05
CA TYR A 63 0.72 -2.65 1.24
C TYR A 63 1.76 -1.60 0.86
N VAL A 64 2.09 -0.75 1.83
CA VAL A 64 3.24 0.16 1.71
C VAL A 64 4.47 -0.59 2.18
N GLN A 65 5.57 -0.57 1.41
CA GLN A 65 6.86 -1.07 1.85
C GLN A 65 7.93 0.01 1.73
N PRO A 66 8.39 0.59 2.86
CA PRO A 66 9.62 1.35 2.88
C PRO A 66 10.77 0.46 2.42
N SER A 67 11.46 0.89 1.37
CA SER A 67 12.59 0.17 0.79
C SER A 67 13.88 0.94 1.04
N ARG A 68 14.99 0.22 1.19
CA ARG A 68 16.33 0.77 1.46
C ARG A 68 17.33 0.25 0.45
#